data_AF-A0A6P1HIX4-F1
#
_entry.id   AF-A0A6P1HIX4-F1
#
_cell.length_a   1.000
_cell.length_b   1.000
_cell.length_c   1.000
_cell.angle_alpha   90.00
_cell.angle_beta   90.00
_cell.angle_gamma   90.00
#
_symmetry.space_group_name_H-M   'P 1'
#
loop_
_entity.id
_entity.type
_entity.pdbx_description
1 polymer ?
#
loop_
_entity_poly.entity_id
_entity_poly.type
_entity_poly.pdbx_seq_one_letter_code
_entity_poly.pdbx_strand_id
1 'polypeptide(L)'
;MIIRKFCSTAILFLFLSIALFFFFTPRGGMGYYAVLFTFSLYTIPAILFYGLPVSVLSEWVSKKYTITGKLRYLLSGFVHVFAGGLFVLVYGILSYPGIFLNRHGMWDVGFTLVFLEMGIFFLFWLIDELLRMKLPNRT
;
A
#
# COMPACT_ATOMS: atom_id res chain seq x y z
N MET A 1 18.56 -5.07 -1.15
CA MET A 1 17.45 -4.13 -1.44
C MET A 1 16.21 -4.87 -1.93
N ILE A 2 16.25 -5.54 -3.09
CA ILE A 2 15.11 -6.24 -3.68
C ILE A 2 14.53 -7.32 -2.76
N ILE A 3 15.37 -8.18 -2.17
CA ILE A 3 14.94 -9.25 -1.25
C ILE A 3 14.14 -8.66 -0.07
N ARG A 4 14.61 -7.57 0.56
CA ARG A 4 13.90 -6.90 1.65
C ARG A 4 12.50 -6.48 1.20
N LYS A 5 12.39 -5.88 0.02
CA LYS A 5 11.10 -5.41 -0.49
C LYS A 5 10.13 -6.57 -0.73
N PHE A 6 10.60 -7.69 -1.31
CA PHE A 6 9.81 -8.91 -1.44
C PHE A 6 9.36 -9.46 -0.08
N CYS A 7 10.25 -9.47 0.92
CA CYS A 7 9.89 -9.86 2.28
C CYS A 7 8.81 -8.92 2.87
N SER A 8 8.95 -7.61 2.70
CA SER A 8 7.95 -6.64 3.16
C SER A 8 6.59 -6.89 2.52
N THR A 9 6.56 -7.12 1.20
CA THR A 9 5.34 -7.45 0.46
C THR A 9 4.71 -8.75 0.96
N ALA A 10 5.51 -9.80 1.15
CA ALA A 10 5.02 -11.09 1.65
C ALA A 10 4.45 -10.99 3.08
N ILE A 11 5.13 -10.27 3.97
CA ILE A 11 4.66 -10.04 5.34
C ILE A 11 3.36 -9.24 5.33
N LEU A 12 3.29 -8.15 4.55
CA LEU A 12 2.08 -7.36 4.44
C LEU A 12 0.91 -8.18 3.90
N PHE A 13 1.15 -8.99 2.86
CA PHE A 13 0.13 -9.86 2.29
C PHE A 13 -0.41 -10.86 3.34
N LEU A 14 0.47 -11.44 4.16
CA LEU A 14 0.07 -12.32 5.25
C LEU A 14 -0.78 -11.57 6.29
N PHE A 15 -0.35 -10.37 6.71
CA PHE A 15 -1.10 -9.54 7.66
C PHE A 15 -2.48 -9.16 7.13
N LEU A 16 -2.58 -8.74 5.87
CA LEU A 16 -3.86 -8.40 5.25
C LEU A 16 -4.77 -9.62 5.15
N SER A 17 -4.24 -10.77 4.77
CA SER A 17 -5.00 -12.02 4.70
C SER A 17 -5.59 -12.41 6.07
N ILE A 18 -4.79 -12.28 7.13
CA ILE A 18 -5.22 -12.55 8.52
C ILE A 18 -6.25 -11.51 8.98
N ALA A 19 -6.01 -10.23 8.75
CA ALA A 19 -6.93 -9.17 9.14
C ALA A 19 -8.30 -9.37 8.47
N LEU A 20 -8.30 -9.63 7.17
CA LEU A 20 -9.52 -9.89 6.41
C LEU A 20 -10.24 -11.15 6.91
N PHE A 21 -9.51 -12.20 7.29
CA PHE A 21 -10.09 -13.36 7.97
C PHE A 21 -10.83 -12.94 9.24
N PHE A 22 -10.20 -12.24 10.18
CA PHE A 22 -10.86 -11.90 11.46
C PHE A 22 -12.00 -10.88 11.33
N PHE A 23 -11.88 -9.89 10.45
CA PHE A 23 -12.91 -8.84 10.32
C PHE A 23 -14.15 -9.29 9.54
N PHE A 24 -14.02 -10.29 8.65
CA PHE A 24 -15.12 -10.71 7.77
C PHE A 24 -15.65 -12.12 8.05
N THR A 25 -14.91 -12.99 8.76
CA THR A 25 -15.40 -14.33 9.16
C THR A 25 -16.67 -14.28 10.02
N PRO A 26 -16.84 -13.34 10.98
CA PRO A 26 -18.08 -13.24 11.76
C PRO A 26 -19.34 -12.89 10.93
N ARG A 27 -19.18 -12.59 9.63
CA ARG A 27 -20.26 -12.15 8.72
C ARG A 27 -20.44 -13.05 7.48
N GLY A 28 -19.71 -14.17 7.33
CA GLY A 28 -19.44 -14.74 6.00
C GLY A 28 -20.15 -16.04 5.56
N GLY A 29 -20.98 -15.93 4.51
CA GLY A 29 -21.24 -16.96 3.48
C GLY A 29 -20.40 -16.72 2.19
N MET A 30 -20.71 -17.33 1.03
CA MET A 30 -19.88 -17.32 -0.21
C MET A 30 -19.34 -15.95 -0.68
N GLY A 31 -20.02 -14.83 -0.38
CA GLY A 31 -19.53 -13.48 -0.72
C GLY A 31 -18.20 -13.08 -0.03
N TYR A 32 -17.85 -13.75 1.08
CA TYR A 32 -16.60 -13.57 1.81
C TYR A 32 -15.35 -13.87 0.97
N TYR A 33 -15.33 -15.02 0.29
CA TYR A 33 -14.20 -15.43 -0.55
C TYR A 33 -14.06 -14.55 -1.80
N ALA A 34 -15.19 -14.06 -2.33
CA ALA A 34 -15.20 -13.14 -3.47
C ALA A 34 -14.58 -11.78 -3.10
N VAL A 35 -14.91 -11.21 -1.93
CA VAL A 35 -14.32 -9.93 -1.47
C VAL A 35 -12.82 -10.08 -1.20
N LEU A 36 -12.41 -11.15 -0.52
CA LEU A 36 -11.00 -11.46 -0.26
C LEU A 36 -10.18 -11.62 -1.54
N PHE A 37 -10.71 -12.38 -2.50
CA PHE A 37 -10.07 -12.60 -3.80
C PHE A 37 -9.97 -11.29 -4.60
N THR A 38 -11.08 -10.52 -4.65
CA THR A 38 -11.11 -9.24 -5.35
C THR A 38 -10.12 -8.25 -4.74
N PHE A 39 -10.11 -8.13 -3.41
CA PHE A 39 -9.18 -7.24 -2.70
C PHE A 39 -7.71 -7.63 -2.94
N SER A 40 -7.40 -8.93 -2.87
CA SER A 40 -6.06 -9.44 -3.14
C SER A 40 -5.61 -9.15 -4.58
N LEU A 41 -6.52 -9.29 -5.55
CA LEU A 41 -6.25 -8.97 -6.96
C LEU A 41 -6.01 -7.47 -7.21
N TYR A 42 -6.57 -6.57 -6.41
CA TYR A 42 -6.34 -5.13 -6.56
C TYR A 42 -5.11 -4.65 -5.79
N THR A 43 -4.92 -5.13 -4.56
CA THR A 43 -3.85 -4.66 -3.68
C THR A 43 -2.47 -5.23 -4.04
N ILE A 44 -2.38 -6.47 -4.52
CA ILE A 44 -1.09 -7.07 -4.91
C ILE A 44 -0.46 -6.31 -6.09
N PRO A 45 -1.17 -6.04 -7.20
CA PRO A 45 -0.63 -5.22 -8.29
C PRO A 45 -0.28 -3.82 -7.83
N ALA A 46 -1.08 -3.20 -6.97
CA ALA A 46 -0.77 -1.88 -6.41
C ALA A 46 0.57 -1.89 -5.68
N ILE A 47 0.81 -2.86 -4.80
CA ILE A 47 2.09 -2.95 -4.07
C ILE A 47 3.25 -3.31 -5.00
N LEU A 48 3.07 -4.25 -5.94
CA LEU A 48 4.17 -4.71 -6.81
C LEU A 48 4.54 -3.70 -7.88
N PHE A 49 3.57 -3.11 -8.58
CA PHE A 49 3.82 -2.20 -9.69
C PHE A 49 3.93 -0.74 -9.27
N TYR A 50 3.43 -0.38 -8.09
CA TYR A 50 3.45 1.00 -7.62
C TYR A 50 4.21 1.16 -6.29
N GLY A 51 3.93 0.31 -5.30
CA GLY A 51 4.64 0.31 -4.01
C GLY A 51 6.15 0.05 -4.13
N LEU A 52 6.57 -0.98 -4.87
CA LEU A 52 7.99 -1.30 -5.06
C LEU A 52 8.78 -0.19 -5.75
N PRO A 53 8.34 0.36 -6.92
CA PRO A 53 9.06 1.47 -7.55
C PRO A 53 9.12 2.72 -6.68
N VAL A 54 8.02 3.07 -6.00
CA VAL A 54 7.98 4.21 -5.06
C VAL A 54 9.02 4.02 -3.94
N SER A 55 9.12 2.81 -3.43
CA SER A 55 10.07 2.47 -2.38
C SER A 55 11.53 2.56 -2.84
N VAL A 56 11.82 2.07 -4.04
CA VAL A 56 13.16 2.18 -4.66
C VAL A 56 13.50 3.64 -4.97
N LEU A 57 12.55 4.40 -5.50
CA LEU A 57 12.72 5.82 -5.81
C LEU A 57 12.97 6.64 -4.55
N SER A 58 12.18 6.43 -3.49
CA SER A 58 12.37 7.09 -2.18
C SER A 58 13.77 6.84 -1.62
N GLU A 59 14.26 5.60 -1.70
CA GLU A 59 15.63 5.26 -1.29
C GLU A 59 16.69 5.93 -2.16
N TRP A 60 16.50 5.94 -3.48
CA TRP A 60 17.44 6.56 -4.40
C TRP A 60 17.53 8.08 -4.16
N VAL A 61 16.39 8.77 -4.03
CA VAL A 61 16.32 10.20 -3.69
C VAL A 61 17.01 10.46 -2.36
N SER A 62 16.71 9.65 -1.34
CA SER A 62 17.33 9.79 -0.02
C SER A 62 18.86 9.66 -0.08
N LYS A 63 19.39 8.73 -0.88
CA LYS A 63 20.84 8.57 -1.09
C LYS A 63 21.44 9.72 -1.88
N LYS A 64 20.78 10.13 -2.98
CA LYS A 64 21.26 11.18 -3.89
C LYS A 64 21.39 12.54 -3.20
N TYR A 65 20.46 12.86 -2.30
CA TYR A 65 20.45 14.14 -1.58
C TYR A 65 20.94 14.02 -0.13
N THR A 66 21.58 12.91 0.23
CA THR A 66 22.18 12.69 1.56
C THR A 66 21.19 12.89 2.72
N ILE A 67 19.92 12.53 2.51
CA ILE A 67 18.84 12.67 3.49
C ILE A 67 18.95 11.53 4.49
N THR A 68 19.17 11.86 5.77
CA THR A 68 19.41 10.88 6.83
C THR A 68 18.53 11.10 8.06
N GLY A 69 18.60 10.17 9.01
CA GLY A 69 17.93 10.27 10.31
C GLY A 69 16.40 10.36 10.24
N LYS A 70 15.82 11.16 11.15
CA LYS A 70 14.37 11.34 11.30
C LYS A 70 13.71 11.94 10.06
N LEU A 71 14.39 12.86 9.37
CA LEU A 71 13.86 13.50 8.17
C LEU A 71 13.64 12.48 7.04
N ARG A 72 14.61 11.58 6.83
CA ARG A 72 14.47 10.49 5.85
C ARG A 72 13.30 9.56 6.18
N TYR A 73 13.14 9.22 7.46
CA TYR A 73 12.05 8.38 7.91
C TYR A 73 10.69 9.03 7.59
N LEU A 74 10.50 10.29 7.97
CA LEU A 74 9.26 11.03 7.72
C LEU A 74 8.97 11.22 6.24
N LEU A 75 9.97 11.65 5.44
CA LEU A 75 9.81 11.84 4.00
C LEU A 75 9.49 10.53 3.28
N SER A 76 10.18 9.44 3.64
CA SER A 76 9.89 8.13 3.04
C SER A 76 8.48 7.67 3.38
N GLY A 77 8.03 7.84 4.63
CA GLY A 77 6.66 7.51 5.03
C GLY A 77 5.62 8.33 4.28
N PHE A 78 5.82 9.66 4.21
CA PHE A 78 4.95 10.55 3.45
C PHE A 78 4.84 10.13 1.98
N VAL A 79 5.97 9.84 1.33
CA VAL A 79 5.99 9.42 -0.08
C VAL A 79 5.20 8.12 -0.28
N HIS A 80 5.30 7.14 0.61
CA HIS A 80 4.53 5.90 0.48
C HIS A 80 3.04 6.12 0.72
N VAL A 81 2.67 6.85 1.77
CA VAL A 81 1.26 7.16 2.07
C VAL A 81 0.63 7.95 0.92
N PHE A 82 1.31 8.99 0.45
CA PHE A 82 0.88 9.82 -0.67
C PHE A 82 0.76 8.98 -1.95
N ALA A 83 1.72 8.11 -2.22
CA ALA A 83 1.67 7.16 -3.33
C ALA A 83 0.44 6.25 -3.25
N GLY A 84 0.15 5.63 -2.10
CA GLY A 84 -1.02 4.77 -1.94
C GLY A 84 -2.32 5.50 -2.28
N GLY A 85 -2.50 6.72 -1.78
CA GLY A 85 -3.67 7.54 -2.10
C GLY A 85 -3.72 7.94 -3.58
N LEU A 86 -2.59 8.36 -4.15
CA LEU A 86 -2.50 8.78 -5.55
C LEU A 86 -2.78 7.61 -6.51
N PHE A 87 -2.35 6.40 -6.17
CA PHE A 87 -2.64 5.21 -6.97
C PHE A 87 -4.14 4.99 -7.13
N VAL A 88 -4.91 4.98 -6.04
CA VAL A 88 -6.37 4.77 -6.09
C VAL A 88 -7.06 5.93 -6.80
N LEU A 89 -6.62 7.16 -6.56
CA LEU A 89 -7.18 8.33 -7.25
C LEU A 89 -6.99 8.21 -8.76
N VAL A 90 -5.76 7.98 -9.23
CA VAL A 90 -5.46 7.86 -10.65
C VAL A 90 -6.17 6.65 -11.25
N TYR A 91 -6.03 5.48 -10.61
CA TYR A 91 -6.62 4.24 -11.11
C TYR A 91 -8.15 4.32 -11.16
N GLY A 92 -8.79 4.83 -10.11
CA GLY A 92 -10.25 4.93 -10.05
C GLY A 92 -10.80 6.03 -10.96
N ILE A 93 -10.10 7.16 -11.15
CA ILE A 93 -10.49 8.15 -12.18
C ILE A 93 -10.44 7.53 -13.58
N LEU A 94 -9.40 6.76 -13.90
CA LEU A 94 -9.25 6.15 -15.22
C LEU A 94 -10.22 4.98 -15.46
N SER A 95 -10.45 4.16 -14.45
CA SER A 95 -11.21 2.91 -14.59
C SER A 95 -12.71 3.11 -14.37
N TYR A 96 -13.09 3.97 -13.43
CA TYR A 96 -14.49 4.23 -13.10
C TYR A 96 -14.67 5.64 -12.48
N PRO A 97 -14.66 6.71 -13.30
CA PRO A 97 -14.68 8.09 -12.81
C PRO A 97 -15.86 8.41 -11.88
N GLY A 98 -16.96 7.67 -12.00
CA GLY A 98 -18.16 7.88 -11.18
C GLY A 98 -17.92 7.74 -9.67
N ILE A 99 -16.92 6.96 -9.26
CA ILE A 99 -16.57 6.76 -7.84
C ILE A 99 -16.06 8.03 -7.16
N PHE A 100 -15.44 8.94 -7.93
CA PHE A 100 -14.86 10.19 -7.43
C PHE A 100 -15.54 11.44 -7.98
N LEU A 101 -16.52 11.32 -8.86
CA LEU A 101 -17.28 12.46 -9.41
C LEU A 101 -18.71 12.51 -8.86
N ASN A 102 -18.98 11.73 -7.81
CA ASN A 102 -20.31 11.55 -7.21
C ASN A 102 -21.40 11.16 -8.22
N ARG A 103 -21.02 10.56 -9.35
CA ARG A 103 -22.00 9.98 -10.27
C ARG A 103 -22.51 8.71 -9.59
N HIS A 104 -23.80 8.64 -9.30
CA HIS A 104 -24.46 7.55 -8.56
C HIS A 104 -24.26 7.52 -7.04
N GLY A 105 -23.85 8.62 -6.39
CA GLY A 105 -23.76 8.67 -4.92
C GLY A 105 -22.62 7.86 -4.31
N MET A 106 -21.61 7.49 -5.12
CA MET A 106 -20.54 6.57 -4.72
C MET A 106 -19.31 7.28 -4.11
N TRP A 107 -19.41 8.57 -3.81
CA TRP A 107 -18.29 9.38 -3.31
C TRP A 107 -17.66 8.82 -2.04
N ASP A 108 -18.47 8.35 -1.09
CA ASP A 108 -17.99 7.78 0.17
C ASP A 108 -17.19 6.49 -0.04
N VAL A 109 -17.54 5.71 -1.06
CA VAL A 109 -16.82 4.49 -1.44
C VAL A 109 -15.44 4.84 -1.98
N GLY A 110 -15.35 5.86 -2.85
CA GLY A 110 -14.08 6.33 -3.39
C GLY A 110 -13.11 6.77 -2.30
N PHE A 111 -13.57 7.63 -1.38
CA PHE A 111 -12.73 8.07 -0.26
C PHE A 111 -12.33 6.92 0.66
N THR A 112 -13.25 5.99 0.94
CA THR A 112 -12.94 4.80 1.74
C THR A 112 -11.81 3.98 1.12
N LEU A 113 -11.84 3.78 -0.21
CA LEU A 113 -10.77 3.07 -0.91
C LEU A 113 -9.43 3.84 -0.86
N VAL A 114 -9.46 5.16 -1.01
CA VAL A 114 -8.25 6.00 -0.89
C VAL A 114 -7.62 5.86 0.50
N PHE A 115 -8.40 6.01 1.57
CA PHE A 115 -7.90 5.86 2.93
C PHE A 115 -7.39 4.45 3.23
N LEU A 116 -8.08 3.44 2.73
CA LEU A 116 -7.67 2.04 2.88
C LEU A 116 -6.31 1.79 2.22
N GLU A 117 -6.11 2.26 0.99
CA GLU A 117 -4.84 2.06 0.29
C GLU A 117 -3.71 2.89 0.90
N MET A 118 -3.99 4.12 1.37
CA MET A 118 -3.04 4.90 2.16
C MET A 118 -2.58 4.11 3.41
N GLY A 119 -3.50 3.44 4.10
CA GLY A 119 -3.19 2.58 5.23
C GLY A 119 -2.34 1.37 4.85
N ILE A 120 -2.62 0.72 3.72
CA ILE A 120 -1.84 -0.41 3.22
C ILE A 120 -0.42 0.02 2.87
N PHE A 121 -0.26 1.13 2.16
CA PHE A 121 1.06 1.66 1.81
C PHE A 121 1.83 2.16 3.02
N PHE A 122 1.13 2.70 4.03
CA PHE A 122 1.73 3.00 5.33
C PHE A 122 2.30 1.74 5.99
N LEU A 123 1.52 0.66 6.06
CA LEU A 123 1.96 -0.62 6.63
C LEU A 123 3.12 -1.22 5.83
N PHE A 124 3.05 -1.17 4.49
CA PHE A 124 4.13 -1.61 3.60
C PHE A 124 5.43 -0.88 3.93
N TRP A 125 5.38 0.45 4.00
CA TRP A 125 6.52 1.27 4.36
C TRP A 125 7.04 0.94 5.76
N LEU A 126 6.15 0.83 6.75
CA LEU A 126 6.53 0.54 8.12
C LEU A 126 7.27 -0.80 8.22
N ILE A 127 6.76 -1.85 7.57
CA ILE A 127 7.39 -3.17 7.53
C ILE A 127 8.76 -3.08 6.85
N ASP A 128 8.85 -2.41 5.70
CA ASP A 128 10.13 -2.24 5.00
C ASP A 128 11.16 -1.46 5.82
N GLU A 129 10.72 -0.43 6.53
CA GLU A 129 11.57 0.40 7.37
C GLU A 129 12.07 -0.37 8.60
N LEU A 130 11.20 -1.16 9.25
CA LEU A 130 11.59 -2.06 10.33
C LEU A 130 12.59 -3.13 9.86
N LEU A 131 12.36 -3.72 8.69
CA LEU A 131 13.29 -4.67 8.10
C LEU A 131 14.62 -4.00 7.72
N ARG A 132 14.60 -2.73 7.27
CA ARG A 132 15.82 -1.99 6.96
C ARG A 132 16.69 -1.75 8.20
N MET A 133 16.09 -1.53 9.36
CA MET A 133 16.83 -1.37 10.62
C MET A 133 17.54 -2.67 11.04
N LYS A 134 16.94 -3.84 10.77
CA LYS A 134 17.52 -5.15 11.14
C LYS A 134 18.41 -5.77 10.07
N LEU A 135 18.08 -5.55 8.80
CA LEU A 135 18.79 -6.02 7.62
C LEU A 135 19.25 -4.81 6.79
N PRO A 136 20.22 -4.02 7.29
CA PRO A 136 20.76 -2.91 6.53
C PRO A 136 21.36 -3.44 5.24
N ASN A 137 21.02 -2.80 4.11
CA ASN A 137 21.69 -3.10 2.84
C ASN A 137 23.19 -2.83 3.04
N ARG A 138 24.01 -3.88 3.10
CA ARG A 138 25.45 -3.73 2.88
C ARG A 138 25.62 -3.45 1.40
N THR A 139 25.85 -2.16 1.10
CA THR A 139 26.23 -1.55 -0.19
C THR A 139 25.36 -1.93 -1.38
#